data_AF-A0A225UJ73-F1
#
_entry.id   AF-A0A225UJ73-F1
#
_cell.length_a   1.000
_cell.length_b   1.000
_cell.length_c   1.000
_cell.angle_alpha   90.00
_cell.angle_beta   90.00
_cell.angle_gamma   90.00
#
_symmetry.space_group_name_H-M   'P 1'
#
loop_
_entity.id
_entity.type
_entity.pdbx_description
1 polymer ?
#
loop_
_entity_poly.entity_id
_entity_poly.type
_entity_poly.pdbx_seq_one_letter_code
_entity_poly.pdbx_strand_id
1 'polypeptide(L)'
;VQNMLDAQSETTRVRADYATLHEFYWGEARRLQEQLDAAHHRRQSDLRGVLADHELATRALREEVGELRSQVENLRLLGRTRSDSRRLNVPKLMNFLNRDQTRVNDNWKRLQNLLERFRDGVAPEKSWSTLIAITAVDDPFAQGSPFATLAEDGSDEEEGPKWRPGRRHPDQGCSGRQGQRGRPDPPGFRC
;
A
#
# COMPACT_ATOMS: atom_id res chain seq x y z
N VAL A 1 17.50 -69.58 -76.59
CA VAL A 1 18.14 -68.24 -76.59
C VAL A 1 17.10 -67.13 -76.45
N GLN A 2 16.01 -67.13 -77.22
CA GLN A 2 14.94 -66.11 -77.11
C GLN A 2 14.35 -65.94 -75.70
N ASN A 3 13.89 -67.01 -75.06
CA ASN A 3 13.31 -66.96 -73.70
C ASN A 3 14.26 -66.38 -72.63
N MET A 4 15.58 -66.51 -72.82
CA MET A 4 16.58 -65.96 -71.91
C MET A 4 16.70 -64.44 -72.06
N LEU A 5 16.65 -63.95 -73.30
CA LEU A 5 16.69 -62.52 -73.62
C LEU A 5 15.42 -61.83 -73.12
N ASP A 6 14.25 -62.47 -73.30
CA ASP A 6 12.98 -61.94 -72.81
C ASP A 6 12.98 -61.85 -71.28
N ALA A 7 13.43 -62.89 -70.57
CA ALA A 7 13.57 -62.90 -69.11
C ALA A 7 14.57 -61.84 -68.60
N GLN A 8 15.66 -61.60 -69.34
CA GLN A 8 16.62 -60.56 -69.01
C GLN A 8 16.01 -59.16 -69.16
N SER A 9 15.27 -58.92 -70.24
CA SER A 9 14.58 -57.64 -70.47
C SER A 9 13.52 -57.36 -69.41
N GLU A 10 12.79 -58.38 -68.98
CA GLU A 10 11.78 -58.27 -67.93
C GLU A 10 12.43 -58.00 -66.57
N THR A 11 13.56 -58.65 -66.28
CA THR A 11 14.34 -58.38 -65.05
C THR A 11 14.82 -56.94 -65.00
N THR A 12 15.29 -56.38 -66.12
CA THR A 12 15.70 -54.97 -66.18
C THR A 12 14.53 -54.02 -66.00
N ARG A 13 13.36 -54.35 -66.57
CA ARG A 13 12.14 -53.55 -66.43
C ARG A 13 11.68 -53.52 -64.98
N VAL A 14 11.53 -54.69 -64.35
CA VAL A 14 11.12 -54.80 -62.94
C VAL A 14 12.11 -54.08 -62.02
N ARG A 15 13.41 -54.17 -62.28
CA ARG A 15 14.42 -53.44 -61.51
C ARG A 15 14.26 -51.92 -61.63
N ALA A 16 13.98 -51.41 -62.83
CA ALA A 16 13.74 -49.99 -63.05
C ALA A 16 12.44 -49.51 -62.37
N ASP A 17 11.37 -50.29 -62.47
CA ASP A 17 10.09 -49.99 -61.82
C ASP A 17 10.24 -50.00 -60.29
N TYR A 18 10.95 -50.99 -59.74
CA TYR A 18 11.26 -51.06 -58.32
C TYR A 18 12.08 -49.86 -57.84
N ALA A 19 13.11 -49.46 -58.59
CA ALA A 19 13.92 -48.29 -58.24
C ALA A 19 13.06 -47.01 -58.20
N THR A 20 12.15 -46.85 -59.16
CA THR A 20 11.25 -45.69 -59.22
C THR A 20 10.30 -45.66 -58.02
N LEU A 21 9.69 -46.80 -57.67
CA LEU A 21 8.82 -46.92 -56.50
C LEU A 21 9.60 -46.70 -55.20
N HIS A 22 10.82 -47.24 -55.10
CA HIS A 22 11.68 -47.08 -53.94
C HIS A 22 11.99 -45.60 -53.67
N GLU A 23 12.46 -44.86 -54.68
CA GLU A 23 12.76 -43.44 -54.56
C GLU A 23 11.52 -42.62 -54.17
N PHE A 24 10.36 -42.93 -54.78
CA PHE A 24 9.11 -42.26 -54.45
C PHE A 24 8.71 -42.44 -52.98
N TYR A 25 8.61 -43.69 -52.52
CA TYR A 25 8.18 -43.96 -51.14
C TYR A 25 9.21 -43.54 -50.10
N TRP A 26 10.50 -43.63 -50.43
CA TRP A 26 11.56 -43.14 -49.57
C TRP A 26 11.50 -41.61 -49.42
N GLY A 27 11.32 -40.90 -50.53
CA GLY A 27 11.12 -39.45 -50.53
C GLY A 27 9.88 -39.04 -49.73
N GLU A 28 8.78 -39.76 -49.91
CA GLU A 28 7.53 -39.48 -49.20
C GLU A 28 7.63 -39.76 -47.69
N ALA A 29 8.32 -40.85 -47.30
CA ALA A 29 8.60 -41.14 -45.90
C ALA A 29 9.46 -40.04 -45.25
N ARG A 30 10.51 -39.57 -45.94
CA ARG A 30 11.33 -38.45 -45.47
C ARG A 30 10.51 -37.16 -45.33
N ARG A 31 9.70 -36.84 -46.34
CA ARG A 31 8.84 -35.64 -46.33
C ARG A 31 7.86 -35.66 -45.17
N LEU A 32 7.22 -36.80 -44.92
CA LEU A 32 6.29 -36.97 -43.79
C LEU A 32 7.01 -36.88 -42.44
N GLN A 33 8.21 -37.43 -42.33
CA GLN A 33 9.03 -37.33 -41.13
C GLN A 33 9.40 -35.86 -40.83
N GLU A 34 9.88 -35.12 -41.82
CA GLU A 34 10.20 -33.69 -41.68
C GLU A 34 8.97 -32.86 -41.28
N GLN A 35 7.80 -33.16 -41.85
CA GLN A 35 6.56 -32.49 -41.48
C GLN A 35 6.14 -32.78 -40.04
N LEU A 36 6.28 -34.03 -39.59
CA LEU A 36 5.99 -34.43 -38.22
C LEU A 36 6.94 -33.71 -37.25
N ASP A 37 8.24 -33.68 -37.56
CA ASP A 37 9.25 -33.01 -36.75
C ASP A 37 8.98 -31.51 -36.69
N ALA A 38 8.72 -30.85 -37.82
CA ALA A 38 8.39 -29.44 -37.85
C ALA A 38 7.11 -29.11 -37.04
N ALA A 39 6.07 -29.95 -37.15
CA ALA A 39 4.84 -29.77 -36.37
C ALA A 39 5.05 -30.02 -34.87
N HIS A 40 5.91 -30.97 -34.50
CA HIS A 40 6.29 -31.22 -33.12
C HIS A 40 7.04 -30.01 -32.54
N HIS A 41 8.05 -29.51 -33.25
CA HIS A 41 8.83 -28.35 -32.81
C HIS A 41 7.97 -27.09 -32.67
N ARG A 42 7.06 -26.83 -33.61
CA ARG A 42 6.10 -25.71 -33.51
C ARG A 42 5.24 -25.83 -32.25
N ARG A 43 4.55 -26.96 -32.06
CA ARG A 43 3.72 -27.18 -30.86
C ARG A 43 4.51 -27.05 -29.56
N GLN A 44 5.74 -27.55 -29.53
CA GLN A 44 6.59 -27.45 -28.35
C GLN A 44 7.06 -26.01 -28.10
N SER A 45 7.29 -25.23 -29.15
CA SER A 45 7.60 -23.80 -29.04
C SER A 45 6.38 -23.02 -28.53
N ASP A 46 5.20 -23.27 -29.11
CA ASP A 46 3.96 -22.60 -28.74
C ASP A 46 3.61 -22.89 -27.28
N LEU A 47 3.71 -24.15 -26.85
CA LEU A 47 3.48 -24.53 -25.45
C LEU A 47 4.46 -23.84 -24.50
N ARG A 48 5.74 -23.73 -24.88
CA ARG A 48 6.72 -22.99 -24.07
C ARG A 48 6.38 -21.51 -23.97
N GLY A 49 5.92 -20.89 -25.06
CA GLY A 49 5.44 -19.50 -25.05
C GLY A 49 4.26 -19.31 -24.10
N VAL A 50 3.22 -20.15 -24.23
CA VAL A 50 2.03 -20.08 -23.38
C VAL A 50 2.38 -20.27 -21.89
N LEU A 51 3.28 -21.20 -21.56
CA LEU A 51 3.71 -21.40 -20.19
C LEU A 51 4.48 -20.19 -19.64
N ALA A 52 5.38 -19.61 -20.43
CA ALA A 52 6.12 -18.40 -20.04
C ALA A 52 5.18 -17.21 -19.79
N ASP A 53 4.21 -16.99 -20.69
CA ASP A 53 3.22 -15.93 -20.55
C ASP A 53 2.34 -16.13 -19.32
N HIS A 54 1.92 -17.38 -19.07
CA HIS A 54 1.15 -17.73 -17.88
C HIS A 54 1.94 -17.49 -16.59
N GLU A 55 3.22 -17.82 -16.55
CA GLU A 55 4.09 -17.53 -15.41
C GLU A 55 4.24 -16.03 -15.17
N LEU A 56 4.43 -15.23 -16.23
CA LEU A 56 4.51 -13.77 -16.13
C LEU A 56 3.21 -13.18 -15.58
N ALA A 57 2.06 -13.59 -16.12
CA ALA A 57 0.75 -13.15 -15.65
C ALA A 57 0.52 -13.54 -14.17
N THR A 58 0.91 -14.76 -13.79
CA THR A 58 0.79 -15.23 -12.40
C THR A 58 1.67 -14.42 -11.45
N ARG A 59 2.87 -14.03 -11.86
CA ARG A 59 3.75 -13.15 -11.05
C ARG A 59 3.14 -11.75 -10.91
N ALA A 60 2.69 -11.15 -12.01
CA ALA A 60 2.06 -9.82 -11.98
C ALA A 60 0.83 -9.78 -11.04
N LEU A 61 -0.04 -10.80 -11.11
CA LEU A 61 -1.18 -10.91 -10.21
C LEU A 61 -0.76 -11.07 -8.73
N ARG A 62 0.30 -11.82 -8.45
CA ARG A 62 0.83 -11.95 -7.08
C ARG A 62 1.38 -10.64 -6.55
N GLU A 63 2.04 -9.86 -7.39
CA GLU A 63 2.53 -8.53 -7.05
C GLU A 63 1.37 -7.57 -6.74
N GLU A 64 0.35 -7.52 -7.61
CA GLU A 64 -0.85 -6.71 -7.38
C GLU A 64 -1.59 -7.10 -6.09
N VAL A 65 -1.75 -8.40 -5.83
CA VAL A 65 -2.33 -8.88 -4.57
C VAL A 65 -1.46 -8.46 -3.38
N GLY A 66 -0.14 -8.49 -3.52
CA GLY A 66 0.80 -8.00 -2.49
C GLY A 66 0.62 -6.51 -2.23
N GLU A 67 0.50 -5.70 -3.28
CA GLU A 67 0.28 -4.27 -3.19
C GLU A 67 -1.06 -3.94 -2.53
N LEU A 68 -2.15 -4.55 -3.01
CA LEU A 68 -3.49 -4.34 -2.43
C LEU A 68 -3.54 -4.74 -0.95
N ARG A 69 -2.88 -5.83 -0.57
CA ARG A 69 -2.75 -6.22 0.85
C ARG A 69 -2.01 -5.16 1.66
N SER A 70 -0.91 -4.62 1.12
CA SER A 70 -0.16 -3.52 1.74
C SER A 70 -1.01 -2.26 1.89
N GLN A 71 -1.77 -1.88 0.85
CA GLN A 71 -2.68 -0.74 0.89
C GLN A 71 -3.78 -0.90 1.96
N VAL A 72 -4.39 -2.09 2.04
CA VAL A 72 -5.40 -2.39 3.08
C VAL A 72 -4.78 -2.29 4.48
N GLU A 73 -3.58 -2.82 4.68
CA GLU A 73 -2.91 -2.74 5.98
C GLU A 73 -2.53 -1.31 6.33
N ASN A 74 -2.05 -0.53 5.36
CA ASN A 74 -1.76 0.90 5.55
C ASN A 74 -3.03 1.68 5.96
N LEU A 75 -4.15 1.46 5.26
CA LEU A 75 -5.43 2.09 5.60
C LEU A 75 -5.92 1.68 6.99
N ARG A 76 -5.72 0.42 7.39
CA ARG A 76 -6.03 -0.04 8.76
C ARG A 76 -5.17 0.65 9.79
N LEU A 77 -3.87 0.78 9.56
CA LEU A 77 -2.95 1.50 10.45
C LEU A 77 -3.35 2.98 10.57
N LEU A 78 -3.64 3.64 9.45
CA LEU A 78 -4.14 5.02 9.43
C LEU A 78 -5.48 5.16 10.16
N GLY A 79 -6.38 4.18 10.02
CA GLY A 79 -7.65 4.14 10.75
C GLY A 79 -7.43 4.00 12.26
N ARG A 80 -6.46 3.18 12.67
CA ARG A 80 -6.09 2.97 14.08
C ARG A 80 -5.51 4.24 14.70
N THR A 81 -4.53 4.87 14.05
CA THR A 81 -3.91 6.10 14.55
C THR A 81 -4.90 7.25 14.64
N ARG A 82 -5.79 7.41 13.64
CA ARG A 82 -6.89 8.38 13.68
C ARG A 82 -7.90 8.08 14.78
N SER A 83 -8.18 6.81 15.05
CA SER A 83 -9.09 6.42 16.12
C SER A 83 -8.48 6.72 17.48
N ASP A 84 -7.21 6.34 17.69
CA ASP A 84 -6.50 6.59 18.94
C ASP A 84 -6.34 8.09 19.24
N SER A 85 -6.05 8.93 18.23
CA SER A 85 -6.00 10.39 18.36
C SER A 85 -7.37 11.02 18.67
N ARG A 86 -8.49 10.40 18.24
CA ARG A 86 -9.85 10.87 18.54
C ARG A 86 -10.45 10.26 19.81
N ARG A 87 -9.71 9.39 20.53
CA ARG A 87 -10.22 8.83 21.78
C ARG A 87 -10.39 9.96 22.79
N LEU A 88 -11.50 9.90 23.53
CA LEU A 88 -11.80 10.86 24.59
C LEU A 88 -10.68 10.85 25.65
N ASN A 89 -9.98 11.97 25.81
CA ASN A 89 -9.04 12.16 26.91
C ASN A 89 -9.84 12.47 28.20
N VAL A 90 -10.20 11.41 28.92
CA VAL A 90 -11.02 11.50 30.15
C VAL A 90 -10.34 12.37 31.21
N PRO A 91 -9.03 12.24 31.52
CA PRO A 91 -8.37 13.14 32.46
C PRO A 91 -8.49 14.62 32.10
N LYS A 92 -8.21 14.99 30.83
CA LYS A 92 -8.32 16.37 30.33
C LYS A 92 -9.75 16.90 30.44
N LEU A 93 -10.76 16.08 30.12
CA LEU A 93 -12.17 16.44 30.30
C LEU A 93 -12.56 16.60 31.78
N MET A 94 -12.13 15.69 32.65
CA MET A 94 -12.40 15.76 34.09
C MET A 94 -11.77 17.02 34.71
N ASN A 95 -10.55 17.35 34.30
CA ASN A 95 -9.88 18.58 34.72
C ASN A 95 -10.61 19.83 34.21
N PHE A 96 -11.08 19.83 32.96
CA PHE A 96 -11.89 20.91 32.40
C PHE A 96 -13.18 21.14 33.20
N LEU A 97 -13.91 20.08 33.54
CA LEU A 97 -15.14 20.15 34.34
C LEU A 97 -14.91 20.60 35.79
N ASN A 98 -13.66 20.57 36.27
CA ASN A 98 -13.25 21.00 37.60
C ASN A 98 -12.55 22.38 37.60
N ARG A 99 -12.56 23.11 36.47
CA ARG A 99 -12.02 24.47 36.37
C ARG A 99 -13.11 25.52 36.56
N ASP A 100 -12.68 26.69 37.02
CA ASP A 100 -13.47 27.91 37.20
C ASP A 100 -14.68 27.72 38.13
N GLN A 101 -15.87 28.20 37.73
CA GLN A 101 -17.12 28.09 38.48
C GLN A 101 -17.86 26.77 38.20
N THR A 102 -17.30 25.89 37.39
CA THR A 102 -17.91 24.60 37.06
C THR A 102 -17.87 23.70 38.30
N ARG A 103 -19.04 23.34 38.82
CA ARG A 103 -19.18 22.43 39.96
C ARG A 103 -19.97 21.22 39.49
N VAL A 104 -19.38 20.03 39.59
CA VAL A 104 -20.15 18.78 39.53
C VAL A 104 -20.28 18.26 40.94
N ASN A 105 -21.53 18.03 41.34
CA ASN A 105 -21.87 17.57 42.67
C ASN A 105 -21.96 16.04 42.66
N ASP A 106 -21.37 15.43 43.68
CA ASP A 106 -21.42 13.99 43.98
C ASP A 106 -20.82 13.01 42.95
N ASN A 107 -20.24 11.95 43.50
CA ASN A 107 -19.81 10.72 42.80
C ASN A 107 -18.89 10.89 41.57
N TRP A 108 -17.88 11.76 41.69
CA TRP A 108 -16.88 12.01 40.65
C TRP A 108 -16.20 10.78 40.06
N LYS A 109 -15.83 9.81 40.91
CA LYS A 109 -15.23 8.55 40.46
C LYS A 109 -16.16 7.77 39.53
N ARG A 110 -17.48 7.85 39.75
CA ARG A 110 -18.46 7.17 38.88
C ARG A 110 -18.63 7.87 37.54
N LEU A 111 -18.59 9.20 37.51
CA LEU A 111 -18.57 9.95 36.25
C LEU A 111 -17.31 9.62 35.44
N GLN A 112 -16.13 9.63 36.08
CA GLN A 112 -14.88 9.24 35.44
C GLN A 112 -14.97 7.83 34.84
N ASN A 113 -15.40 6.83 35.62
CA ASN A 113 -15.58 5.46 35.12
C ASN A 113 -16.56 5.36 33.95
N LEU A 114 -17.62 6.17 33.94
CA LEU A 114 -18.59 6.21 32.84
C LEU A 114 -17.95 6.74 31.54
N LEU A 115 -17.15 7.80 31.65
CA LEU A 115 -16.44 8.39 30.51
C LEU A 115 -15.33 7.46 29.99
N GLU A 116 -14.63 6.75 30.87
CA GLU A 116 -13.65 5.71 30.49
C GLU A 116 -14.33 4.56 29.72
N ARG A 117 -15.47 4.07 30.22
CA ARG A 117 -16.27 3.05 29.51
C ARG A 117 -16.76 3.54 28.15
N PHE A 118 -17.21 4.80 28.06
CA PHE A 118 -17.60 5.41 26.78
C PHE A 118 -16.42 5.49 25.81
N ARG A 119 -15.24 5.95 26.26
CA ARG A 119 -13.99 5.97 25.47
C ARG A 119 -13.64 4.59 24.92
N ASP A 120 -13.87 3.54 25.71
CA ASP A 120 -13.51 2.16 25.37
C ASP A 120 -14.64 1.41 24.64
N GLY A 121 -15.77 2.07 24.35
CA GLY A 121 -16.93 1.47 23.68
C GLY A 121 -17.63 0.38 24.49
N VAL A 122 -17.42 0.36 25.81
CA VAL A 122 -17.97 -0.65 26.73
C VAL A 122 -19.27 -0.13 27.32
N ALA A 123 -20.33 -0.95 27.28
CA ALA A 123 -21.58 -0.60 27.92
C ALA A 123 -21.40 -0.44 29.45
N PRO A 124 -22.06 0.54 30.09
CA PRO A 124 -22.11 0.62 31.54
C PRO A 124 -22.83 -0.60 32.14
N GLU A 125 -22.58 -0.87 33.42
CA GLU A 125 -23.21 -2.00 34.11
C GLU A 125 -24.72 -1.80 34.20
N LYS A 126 -25.49 -2.89 34.03
CA LYS A 126 -26.96 -2.85 34.00
C LYS A 126 -27.59 -2.34 35.31
N SER A 127 -26.87 -2.41 36.42
CA SER A 127 -27.29 -1.91 37.74
C SER A 127 -27.10 -0.40 37.90
N TRP A 128 -26.40 0.27 36.96
CA TRP A 128 -26.12 1.69 37.07
C TRP A 128 -27.34 2.51 36.60
N SER A 129 -27.96 3.23 37.52
CA SER A 129 -28.80 4.38 37.20
C SER A 129 -27.98 5.66 37.36
N THR A 130 -27.87 6.47 36.30
CA THR A 130 -27.09 7.72 36.31
C THR A 130 -28.01 8.87 35.91
N LEU A 131 -28.13 9.87 36.79
CA LEU A 131 -28.77 11.16 36.52
C LEU A 131 -27.67 12.21 36.46
N ILE A 132 -27.56 12.94 35.34
CA ILE A 132 -26.64 14.08 35.20
C ILE A 132 -27.53 15.32 35.13
N ALA A 133 -27.51 16.13 36.19
CA ALA A 133 -28.18 17.43 36.22
C ALA A 133 -27.16 18.53 35.90
N ILE A 134 -27.52 19.43 34.99
CA ILE A 134 -26.70 20.59 34.62
C ILE A 134 -27.45 21.83 35.10
N THR A 135 -26.87 22.54 36.06
CA THR A 135 -27.42 23.80 36.59
C THR A 135 -26.44 24.92 36.27
N ALA A 136 -26.91 26.01 35.67
CA ALA A 136 -26.10 27.20 35.45
C ALA A 136 -25.85 27.94 36.78
N VAL A 137 -24.69 28.55 36.94
CA VAL A 137 -24.16 29.07 38.22
C VAL A 137 -24.82 30.37 38.70
N ASP A 138 -25.86 30.84 38.02
CA ASP A 138 -26.72 31.90 38.55
C ASP A 138 -27.54 31.42 39.76
N ASP A 139 -27.47 30.12 40.09
CA ASP A 139 -28.12 29.50 41.24
C ASP A 139 -27.25 29.58 42.52
N PRO A 140 -27.61 30.43 43.51
CA PRO A 140 -26.85 30.62 44.74
C PRO A 140 -26.83 29.41 45.69
N PHE A 141 -27.57 28.33 45.39
CA PHE A 141 -27.69 27.15 46.27
C PHE A 141 -26.79 25.96 45.88
N ALA A 142 -26.03 26.04 44.79
CA ALA A 142 -25.17 24.94 44.35
C ALA A 142 -23.89 24.80 45.21
N GLN A 143 -23.95 24.00 46.28
CA GLN A 143 -22.78 23.65 47.11
C GLN A 143 -22.25 22.24 46.77
N GLY A 144 -21.00 22.15 46.29
CA GLY A 144 -20.34 20.90 45.93
C GLY A 144 -18.91 20.83 46.44
N SER A 145 -18.43 19.61 46.73
CA SER A 145 -17.05 19.36 47.15
C SER A 145 -16.10 19.41 45.93
N PRO A 146 -14.95 20.10 46.01
CA PRO A 146 -13.98 20.17 44.91
C PRO A 146 -13.40 18.79 44.55
N PHE A 147 -13.14 18.55 43.25
CA PHE A 147 -12.39 17.37 42.79
C PHE A 147 -10.88 17.66 42.81
N ALA A 148 -10.07 16.61 43.01
CA ALA A 148 -8.63 16.70 42.93
C ALA A 148 -8.18 16.50 41.48
N THR A 149 -7.52 17.50 40.89
CA THR A 149 -7.01 17.48 39.51
C THR A 149 -6.19 16.21 39.25
N LEU A 150 -6.47 15.53 38.14
CA LEU A 150 -5.73 14.35 37.71
C LEU A 150 -4.52 14.77 36.88
N ALA A 151 -3.45 13.97 36.93
CA ALA A 151 -2.30 14.14 36.06
C ALA A 151 -2.71 13.90 34.59
N GLU A 152 -2.40 14.86 33.72
CA GLU A 152 -2.57 14.72 32.27
C GLU A 152 -1.32 14.04 31.70
N ASP A 153 -1.48 13.03 30.84
CA ASP A 153 -0.35 12.54 30.06
C ASP A 153 -0.04 13.57 28.95
N GLY A 154 1.18 14.10 28.98
CA GLY A 154 1.60 15.19 28.10
C GLY A 154 1.85 14.78 26.65
N SER A 155 1.01 13.92 26.07
CA SER A 155 1.11 13.52 24.66
C SER A 155 0.20 14.40 23.80
N ASP A 156 0.54 15.68 23.70
CA ASP A 156 -0.05 16.61 22.74
C ASP A 156 1.09 17.47 22.18
N GLU A 157 1.98 16.86 21.40
CA GLU A 157 2.92 17.58 20.53
C GLU A 157 2.15 18.09 19.29
N GLU A 158 1.34 19.12 19.49
CA GLU A 158 0.90 20.02 18.42
C GLU A 158 1.82 21.27 18.47
N GLU A 159 2.98 21.18 17.82
CA GLU A 159 3.79 22.37 17.50
C GLU A 159 3.08 23.19 16.42
N GLY A 160 2.21 24.11 16.85
CA GLY A 160 1.68 25.17 16.01
C GLY A 160 2.77 26.22 15.67
N PRO A 161 2.82 26.76 14.45
CA PRO A 161 3.86 27.70 14.03
C PRO A 161 3.74 29.03 14.81
N LYS A 162 4.79 29.34 15.57
CA LYS A 162 4.91 30.55 16.39
C LYS A 162 5.16 31.79 15.52
N TRP A 163 4.08 32.41 15.05
CA TRP A 163 4.11 33.78 14.51
C TRP A 163 4.61 34.76 15.58
N ARG A 164 5.69 35.50 15.28
CA ARG A 164 6.14 36.64 16.08
C ARG A 164 5.86 37.95 15.33
N PRO A 165 5.05 38.87 15.88
CA PRO A 165 4.95 40.22 15.33
C PRO A 165 6.17 41.05 15.76
N GLY A 166 6.68 41.83 14.82
CA GLY A 166 7.98 42.48 14.91
C GLY A 166 8.10 43.60 15.95
N ARG A 167 9.34 43.97 16.23
CA ARG A 167 9.70 45.29 16.77
C ARG A 167 10.97 45.82 16.12
N ARG A 168 10.74 46.89 15.35
CA ARG A 168 11.52 48.13 15.15
C ARG A 168 13.05 48.08 15.27
N HIS A 169 13.65 48.44 14.14
CA HIS A 169 14.96 49.07 13.97
C HIS A 169 15.23 50.18 15.00
N PRO A 170 16.51 50.35 15.38
CA PRO A 170 17.11 51.67 15.46
C PRO A 170 18.11 51.86 14.32
N ASP A 171 18.10 53.09 13.85
CA ASP A 171 19.01 53.72 12.92
C ASP A 171 20.31 54.08 13.67
N GLN A 172 21.48 53.71 13.13
CA GLN A 172 22.74 54.46 13.27
C GLN A 172 23.93 53.74 12.62
N GLY A 173 24.49 54.38 11.60
CA GLY A 173 25.92 54.70 11.64
C GLY A 173 26.85 53.98 10.67
N CYS A 174 27.35 54.79 9.73
CA CYS A 174 28.73 54.77 9.21
C CYS A 174 29.02 54.00 7.90
N SER A 175 29.25 54.81 6.85
CA SER A 175 30.49 54.84 6.06
C SER A 175 30.90 53.51 5.42
N GLY A 176 30.62 53.27 4.14
CA GLY A 176 31.28 53.98 3.04
C GLY A 176 32.68 53.43 2.77
N ARG A 177 32.82 52.54 1.77
CA ARG A 177 33.90 52.51 0.76
C ARG A 177 33.85 51.24 -0.10
N GLN A 178 33.89 51.47 -1.42
CA GLN A 178 34.65 50.74 -2.47
C GLN A 178 34.47 49.20 -2.49
N GLY A 179 33.90 48.59 -3.53
CA GLY A 179 34.21 48.79 -4.94
C GLY A 179 35.13 47.67 -5.42
N GLN A 180 34.55 46.71 -6.16
CA GLN A 180 35.08 46.00 -7.34
C GLN A 180 34.87 44.48 -7.38
N ARG A 181 34.11 44.10 -8.43
CA ARG A 181 34.34 43.05 -9.44
C ARG A 181 34.47 41.58 -9.03
N GLY A 182 33.67 40.75 -9.70
CA GLY A 182 34.03 39.39 -10.07
C GLY A 182 32.85 38.41 -10.11
N ARG A 183 32.15 38.32 -11.25
CA ARG A 183 31.36 37.12 -11.59
C ARG A 183 32.29 36.06 -12.17
N PRO A 184 32.06 34.77 -11.90
CA PRO A 184 32.39 33.72 -12.86
C PRO A 184 31.16 32.93 -13.30
N ASP A 185 31.13 32.61 -14.59
CA ASP A 185 30.15 31.80 -15.31
C ASP A 185 30.29 30.29 -15.00
N PRO A 186 29.24 29.47 -15.27
CA PRO A 186 29.19 28.04 -14.92
C PRO A 186 29.87 27.13 -15.97
N PRO A 187 30.44 25.97 -15.57
CA PRO A 187 31.04 25.03 -16.50
C PRO A 187 29.97 24.13 -17.18
N GLY A 188 30.14 24.00 -18.50
CA GLY A 188 29.33 23.17 -19.37
C GLY A 188 29.75 21.70 -19.41
N PHE A 189 28.79 20.90 -19.86
CA PHE A 189 28.85 19.47 -20.16
C PHE A 189 29.89 19.15 -21.25
N ARG A 190 30.54 17.98 -21.12
CA ARG A 190 31.17 17.26 -22.24
C ARG A 190 30.72 15.80 -22.23
N CYS A 191 30.60 15.28 -23.45
CA CYS A 191 30.19 13.93 -23.85
C CYS A 191 30.97 12.80 -23.17
#